data_AF-A0A914WAC2-F1
#
_entry.id   AF-A0A914WAC2-F1
#
_cell.length_a   1.000
_cell.length_b   1.000
_cell.length_c   1.000
_cell.angle_alpha   90.00
_cell.angle_beta   90.00
_cell.angle_gamma   90.00
#
_symmetry.space_group_name_H-M   'P 1'
#
loop_
_entity.id
_entity.type
_entity.pdbx_description
1 polymer ?
#
loop_
_entity_poly.entity_id
_entity_poly.type
_entity_poly.pdbx_seq_one_letter_code
_entity_poly.pdbx_strand_id
1 'polypeptide(L)'
;MGHNQSSEETSDTVRIDKTAVPDAFEAVHVSDSVVDRVGTARRRTGTASSDGDAQKWQDALQREREANENLRREVLNLRNSGASRPASSEYVPSDRREVEDERRRTFQETIDRVSQRFFSNVSESACAANAQQVIQCYTDNLKQPLKCSHLSKQFQQCVADYRTEMLARNA
;
A
#
# COMPACT_ATOMS: atom_id res chain seq x y z
N MET A 1 -32.92 -10.73 -41.42
CA MET A 1 -33.50 -9.58 -40.70
C MET A 1 -34.63 -10.13 -39.84
N GLY A 2 -34.74 -10.01 -38.53
CA GLY A 2 -33.92 -9.41 -37.49
C GLY A 2 -34.24 -10.15 -36.17
N HIS A 3 -33.25 -10.28 -35.30
CA HIS A 3 -33.42 -10.88 -33.97
C HIS A 3 -34.02 -9.84 -33.03
N ASN A 4 -35.15 -10.18 -32.40
CA ASN A 4 -35.72 -9.45 -31.29
C ASN A 4 -34.96 -9.87 -30.02
N GLN A 5 -33.98 -9.08 -29.61
CA GLN A 5 -33.39 -9.18 -28.27
C GLN A 5 -33.92 -8.00 -27.45
N SER A 6 -34.90 -8.26 -26.60
CA SER A 6 -35.29 -7.36 -25.53
C SER A 6 -34.22 -7.46 -24.44
N SER A 7 -33.36 -6.46 -24.36
CA SER A 7 -32.39 -6.28 -23.29
C SER A 7 -33.16 -5.88 -22.02
N GLU A 8 -33.19 -6.75 -21.03
CA GLU A 8 -33.74 -6.49 -19.70
C GLU A 8 -32.86 -5.49 -18.94
N GLU A 9 -33.45 -4.36 -18.53
CA GLU A 9 -32.92 -3.49 -17.49
C GLU A 9 -32.82 -4.27 -16.18
N THR A 10 -31.61 -4.69 -15.82
CA THR A 10 -31.33 -5.25 -14.49
C THR A 10 -31.18 -4.08 -13.51
N SER A 11 -32.31 -3.62 -12.96
CA SER A 11 -32.26 -2.91 -11.68
C SER A 11 -31.67 -3.89 -10.67
N ASP A 12 -30.61 -3.49 -9.96
CA ASP A 12 -29.90 -4.28 -8.96
C ASP A 12 -30.77 -4.49 -7.71
N THR A 13 -31.88 -5.20 -7.90
CA THR A 13 -32.81 -5.60 -6.87
C THR A 13 -32.67 -7.10 -6.70
N VAL A 14 -31.94 -7.51 -5.66
CA VAL A 14 -31.83 -8.92 -5.28
C VAL A 14 -33.21 -9.41 -4.85
N ARG A 15 -33.87 -10.20 -5.71
CA ARG A 15 -35.11 -10.91 -5.38
C ARG A 15 -34.74 -12.25 -4.73
N ILE A 16 -35.00 -12.37 -3.44
CA ILE A 16 -34.76 -13.62 -2.70
C ILE A 16 -36.08 -14.40 -2.70
N ASP A 17 -36.09 -15.55 -3.38
CA ASP A 17 -37.23 -16.46 -3.34
C ASP A 17 -37.33 -17.15 -1.97
N LYS A 18 -38.57 -17.40 -1.51
CA LYS A 18 -38.83 -17.94 -0.16
C LYS A 18 -38.19 -19.32 0.07
N THR A 19 -37.89 -20.05 -0.99
CA THR A 19 -37.20 -21.35 -0.97
C THR A 19 -35.68 -21.23 -0.76
N ALA A 20 -35.11 -20.02 -0.85
CA ALA A 20 -33.68 -19.75 -0.64
C ALA A 20 -33.35 -19.37 0.81
N VAL A 21 -34.35 -19.32 1.70
CA VAL A 21 -34.16 -19.02 3.13
C VAL A 21 -33.89 -20.34 3.87
N PRO A 22 -32.74 -20.52 4.52
CA PRO A 22 -32.45 -21.73 5.28
C PRO A 22 -33.40 -21.90 6.47
N ASP A 23 -33.82 -23.14 6.76
CA ASP A 23 -34.76 -23.49 7.84
C ASP A 23 -34.38 -22.90 9.21
N ALA A 24 -33.09 -22.73 9.47
CA ALA A 24 -32.57 -22.10 10.69
C ALA A 24 -33.03 -20.65 10.90
N PHE A 25 -33.52 -19.97 9.86
CA PHE A 25 -33.99 -18.58 9.89
C PHE A 25 -35.50 -18.45 9.71
N GLU A 26 -36.25 -19.56 9.57
CA GLU A 26 -37.70 -19.52 9.39
C GLU A 26 -38.42 -18.92 10.61
N ALA A 27 -37.89 -19.16 11.83
CA ALA A 27 -38.46 -18.64 13.08
C ALA A 27 -38.10 -17.17 13.36
N VAL A 28 -37.22 -16.55 12.56
CA VAL A 28 -36.80 -15.15 12.75
C VAL A 28 -37.75 -14.26 11.93
N HIS A 29 -38.85 -13.86 12.55
CA HIS A 29 -39.79 -12.91 11.96
C HIS A 29 -39.43 -11.47 12.33
N VAL A 30 -39.39 -10.59 11.34
CA VAL A 30 -39.37 -9.15 11.56
C VAL A 30 -40.82 -8.69 11.73
N SER A 31 -41.11 -7.89 12.77
CA SER A 31 -42.48 -7.41 12.99
C SER A 31 -42.96 -6.54 11.83
N ASP A 32 -44.23 -6.68 11.44
CA ASP A 32 -44.85 -5.89 10.34
C ASP A 32 -44.67 -4.38 10.53
N SER A 33 -44.65 -3.90 11.78
CA SER A 33 -44.41 -2.50 12.10
C SER A 33 -43.04 -1.96 11.66
N VAL A 34 -42.02 -2.82 11.61
CA VAL A 34 -40.66 -2.49 11.16
C VAL A 34 -40.60 -2.55 9.64
N VAL A 35 -41.28 -3.52 9.02
CA VAL A 35 -41.39 -3.62 7.56
C VAL A 35 -42.10 -2.40 6.99
N ASP A 36 -43.21 -1.98 7.60
CA ASP A 36 -43.93 -0.77 7.22
C ASP A 36 -43.09 0.49 7.43
N ARG A 37 -42.33 0.56 8.53
CA ARG A 37 -41.47 1.73 8.82
C ARG A 37 -40.31 1.85 7.84
N VAL A 38 -39.71 0.73 7.42
CA VAL A 38 -38.65 0.70 6.40
C VAL A 38 -39.21 0.97 5.01
N GLY A 39 -40.37 0.41 4.67
CA GLY A 39 -41.07 0.67 3.41
C GLY A 39 -41.49 2.14 3.27
N THR A 40 -41.99 2.74 4.34
CA THR A 40 -42.35 4.17 4.38
C THR A 40 -41.13 5.08 4.46
N ALA A 41 -40.04 4.67 5.13
CA ALA A 41 -38.78 5.40 5.10
C ALA A 41 -38.18 5.43 3.68
N ARG A 42 -38.21 4.30 2.96
CA ARG A 42 -37.76 4.20 1.56
C ARG A 42 -38.63 5.03 0.61
N ARG A 43 -39.94 5.14 0.86
CA ARG A 43 -40.85 6.04 0.12
C ARG A 43 -40.69 7.51 0.50
N ARG A 44 -40.25 7.83 1.73
CA ARG A 44 -39.96 9.21 2.15
C ARG A 44 -38.62 9.71 1.66
N THR A 45 -37.65 8.83 1.44
CA THR A 45 -36.36 9.17 0.82
C THR A 45 -36.35 8.99 -0.70
N GLY A 46 -37.39 8.37 -1.28
CA GLY A 46 -37.54 8.18 -2.72
C GLY A 46 -38.80 8.84 -3.25
N THR A 47 -38.71 10.13 -3.60
CA THR A 47 -38.94 10.69 -4.95
C THR A 47 -39.36 12.17 -4.91
N ALA A 48 -38.43 13.09 -5.23
CA ALA A 48 -38.76 14.39 -5.84
C ALA A 48 -37.55 15.09 -6.54
N SER A 49 -36.51 14.35 -6.98
CA SER A 49 -35.40 14.96 -7.79
C SER A 49 -34.78 14.01 -8.83
N SER A 50 -35.39 12.84 -9.07
CA SER A 50 -34.71 11.74 -9.77
C SER A 50 -34.51 11.95 -11.28
N ASP A 51 -35.39 12.66 -12.00
CA ASP A 51 -35.23 12.81 -13.46
C ASP A 51 -34.15 13.83 -13.84
N GLY A 52 -34.17 14.99 -13.18
CA GLY A 52 -33.18 16.05 -13.45
C GLY A 52 -31.78 15.65 -12.99
N ASP A 53 -31.66 14.91 -11.89
CA ASP A 53 -30.36 14.43 -11.43
C ASP A 53 -29.88 13.23 -12.25
N ALA A 54 -30.76 12.31 -12.66
CA ALA A 54 -30.38 11.24 -13.59
C ALA A 54 -29.89 11.79 -14.94
N GLN A 55 -30.56 12.81 -15.50
CA GLN A 55 -30.10 13.49 -16.71
C GLN A 55 -28.75 14.21 -16.49
N LYS A 56 -28.56 14.91 -15.37
CA LYS A 56 -27.24 15.51 -15.05
C LYS A 56 -26.14 14.45 -14.95
N TRP A 57 -26.41 13.29 -14.36
CA TRP A 57 -25.44 12.20 -14.28
C TRP A 57 -25.14 11.59 -15.64
N GLN A 58 -26.15 11.46 -16.51
CA GLN A 58 -25.97 11.02 -17.89
C GLN A 58 -25.13 12.03 -18.69
N ASP A 59 -25.40 13.32 -18.56
CA ASP A 59 -24.64 14.39 -19.22
C ASP A 59 -23.21 14.51 -18.68
N ALA A 60 -23.00 14.29 -17.37
CA ALA A 60 -21.67 14.23 -16.78
C ALA A 60 -20.88 13.02 -17.26
N LEU A 61 -21.53 11.85 -17.33
CA LEU A 61 -20.93 10.62 -17.84
C LEU A 61 -20.57 10.72 -19.32
N GLN A 62 -21.43 11.36 -20.12
CA GLN A 62 -21.18 11.62 -21.53
C GLN A 62 -19.95 12.52 -21.72
N ARG A 63 -19.87 13.62 -20.95
CA ARG A 63 -18.70 14.52 -20.97
C ARG A 63 -17.41 13.82 -20.56
N GLU A 64 -17.45 13.00 -19.52
CA GLU A 64 -16.29 12.22 -19.09
C GLU A 64 -15.87 11.19 -20.14
N ARG A 65 -16.82 10.54 -20.82
CA ARG A 65 -16.51 9.61 -21.93
C ARG A 65 -15.84 10.34 -23.09
N GLU A 66 -16.33 11.50 -23.48
CA GLU A 66 -15.75 12.33 -24.55
C GLU A 66 -14.36 12.84 -24.17
N ALA A 67 -14.17 13.30 -22.92
CA ALA A 67 -12.87 13.70 -22.40
C ALA A 67 -11.87 12.55 -22.37
N ASN A 68 -12.30 11.35 -21.95
CA ASN A 68 -11.48 10.15 -21.92
C ASN A 68 -11.10 9.70 -23.35
N GLU A 69 -12.02 9.78 -24.31
CA GLU A 69 -11.72 9.46 -25.70
C GLU A 69 -10.72 10.47 -26.31
N ASN A 70 -10.88 11.76 -26.04
CA ASN A 70 -9.92 12.79 -26.44
C ASN A 70 -8.54 12.54 -25.84
N LEU A 71 -8.45 12.26 -24.53
CA LEU A 71 -7.21 11.91 -23.85
C LEU A 71 -6.57 10.65 -24.45
N ARG A 72 -7.36 9.62 -24.77
CA ARG A 72 -6.86 8.40 -25.44
C ARG A 72 -6.32 8.71 -26.83
N ARG A 73 -6.99 9.56 -27.60
CA ARG A 73 -6.50 10.02 -28.91
C ARG A 73 -5.22 10.85 -28.77
N GLU A 74 -5.13 11.72 -27.77
CA GLU A 74 -3.94 12.51 -27.48
C GLU A 74 -2.75 11.63 -27.07
N VAL A 75 -2.97 10.64 -26.18
CA VAL A 75 -1.95 9.65 -25.79
C VAL A 75 -1.49 8.83 -26.99
N LEU A 76 -2.42 8.41 -27.87
CA LEU A 76 -2.07 7.71 -29.11
C LEU A 76 -1.28 8.61 -30.07
N ASN A 77 -1.67 9.87 -30.19
CA ASN A 77 -0.95 10.84 -31.01
C ASN A 77 0.45 11.13 -30.44
N LEU A 78 0.60 11.31 -29.13
CA LEU A 78 1.89 11.48 -28.44
C LEU A 78 2.77 10.22 -28.60
N ARG A 79 2.18 9.03 -28.51
CA ARG A 79 2.86 7.77 -28.76
C ARG A 79 3.34 7.64 -30.21
N ASN A 80 2.51 8.06 -31.17
CA ASN A 80 2.82 8.01 -32.61
C ASN A 80 3.78 9.13 -33.06
N SER A 81 3.76 10.30 -32.42
CA SER A 81 4.56 11.47 -32.80
C SER A 81 5.97 11.48 -32.21
N GLY A 82 6.34 10.57 -31.29
CA GLY A 82 7.69 10.60 -30.74
C GLY A 82 8.15 9.52 -29.78
N ALA A 83 7.63 8.29 -29.78
CA ALA A 83 8.17 7.24 -28.92
C ALA A 83 8.15 5.83 -29.53
N SER A 84 8.73 5.68 -30.73
CA SER A 84 9.50 4.46 -30.98
C SER A 84 10.69 4.46 -30.01
N ARG A 85 10.54 3.79 -28.85
CA ARG A 85 11.71 3.39 -28.05
C ARG A 85 12.45 2.33 -28.86
N PRO A 86 13.70 2.53 -29.30
CA PRO A 86 14.57 1.39 -29.50
C PRO A 86 14.81 0.75 -28.13
N ALA A 87 14.62 -0.56 -28.07
CA ALA A 87 14.99 -1.38 -26.93
C ALA A 87 16.53 -1.48 -26.83
N SER A 88 17.22 -0.38 -26.54
CA SER A 88 18.62 -0.31 -26.08
C SER A 88 19.14 1.13 -26.22
N SER A 89 18.92 1.99 -25.24
CA SER A 89 19.83 3.11 -24.97
C SER A 89 19.45 3.78 -23.67
N GLU A 90 20.46 3.93 -22.81
CA GLU A 90 20.44 4.49 -21.47
C GLU A 90 20.29 6.02 -21.51
N TYR A 91 19.24 6.51 -22.16
CA TYR A 91 18.91 7.93 -22.18
C TYR A 91 17.74 8.21 -21.24
N VAL A 92 18.07 8.45 -19.97
CA VAL A 92 17.15 9.05 -19.01
C VAL A 92 17.13 10.56 -19.30
N PRO A 93 15.96 11.17 -19.63
CA PRO A 93 15.84 12.60 -19.87
C PRO A 93 16.45 13.41 -18.72
N SER A 94 17.19 14.50 -19.00
CA SER A 94 17.90 15.31 -17.99
C SER A 94 17.01 15.71 -16.82
N ASP A 95 15.75 16.06 -17.11
CA ASP A 95 14.73 16.43 -16.13
C ASP A 95 14.38 15.30 -15.15
N ARG A 96 14.37 14.04 -15.60
CA ARG A 96 14.17 12.88 -14.71
C ARG A 96 15.42 12.57 -13.87
N ARG A 97 16.61 12.80 -14.40
CA ARG A 97 17.86 12.66 -13.65
C ARG A 97 17.97 13.70 -12.54
N GLU A 98 17.62 14.95 -12.83
CA GLU A 98 17.60 16.04 -11.85
C GLU A 98 16.60 15.78 -10.71
N VAL A 99 15.40 15.29 -11.04
CA VAL A 99 14.40 14.89 -10.02
C VAL A 99 14.88 13.70 -9.18
N GLU A 100 15.56 12.72 -9.79
CA GLU A 100 16.12 11.56 -9.06
C GLU A 100 17.30 11.95 -8.17
N ASP A 101 18.17 12.84 -8.64
CA ASP A 101 19.30 13.36 -7.89
C ASP A 101 18.83 14.22 -6.71
N GLU A 102 17.80 15.04 -6.90
CA GLU A 102 17.21 15.81 -5.81
C GLU A 102 16.57 14.89 -4.77
N ARG A 103 15.83 13.85 -5.19
CA ARG A 103 15.29 12.83 -4.27
C ARG A 103 16.38 12.10 -3.50
N ARG A 104 17.50 11.76 -4.16
CA ARG A 104 18.66 11.13 -3.49
C ARG A 104 19.30 12.09 -2.49
N ARG A 105 19.43 13.38 -2.82
CA ARG A 105 19.94 14.40 -1.89
C ARG A 105 19.04 14.55 -0.67
N THR A 106 17.73 14.72 -0.85
CA THR A 106 16.80 14.84 0.28
C THR A 106 16.79 13.59 1.15
N PHE A 107 16.88 12.40 0.53
CA PHE A 107 16.97 11.13 1.26
C PHE A 107 18.26 11.05 2.07
N GLN A 108 19.40 11.39 1.47
CA GLN A 108 20.70 11.40 2.16
C GLN A 108 20.71 12.41 3.31
N GLU A 109 20.21 13.63 3.09
CA GLU A 109 20.09 14.65 4.14
C GLU A 109 19.20 14.16 5.30
N THR A 110 18.12 13.45 4.99
CA THR A 110 17.23 12.86 6.00
C THR A 110 17.95 11.77 6.80
N ILE A 111 18.71 10.90 6.14
CA ILE A 111 19.55 9.90 6.81
C ILE A 111 20.56 10.58 7.72
N ASP A 112 21.26 11.59 7.22
CA ASP A 112 22.31 12.28 7.97
C ASP A 112 21.71 12.98 9.20
N ARG A 113 20.54 13.59 9.07
CA ARG A 113 19.83 14.23 10.18
C ARG A 113 19.32 13.22 11.21
N VAL A 114 18.79 12.08 10.77
CA VAL A 114 18.39 10.98 11.67
C VAL A 114 19.62 10.42 12.37
N SER A 115 20.69 10.18 11.62
CA SER A 115 21.94 9.65 12.14
C SER A 115 22.56 10.59 13.17
N GLN A 116 22.61 11.89 12.90
CA GLN A 116 23.13 12.86 13.85
C GLN A 116 22.24 13.01 15.09
N ARG A 117 20.92 12.82 14.97
CA ARG A 117 20.02 12.92 16.14
C ARG A 117 20.00 11.66 17.00
N PHE A 118 20.07 10.48 16.39
CA PHE A 118 19.88 9.21 17.09
C PHE A 118 21.18 8.41 17.27
N PHE A 119 22.20 8.66 16.45
CA PHE A 119 23.46 7.91 16.46
C PHE A 119 24.72 8.75 16.76
N SER A 120 24.62 10.08 16.93
CA SER A 120 25.77 10.91 17.34
C SER A 120 26.34 10.52 18.70
N ASN A 121 25.49 9.95 19.56
CA ASN A 121 25.85 9.43 20.87
C ASN A 121 25.68 7.91 20.93
N VAL A 122 25.98 7.17 19.84
CA VAL A 122 26.30 5.75 20.02
C VAL A 122 27.59 5.73 20.83
N SER A 123 27.42 5.65 22.15
CA SER A 123 28.49 5.31 23.08
C SER A 123 29.26 4.15 22.47
N GLU A 124 30.59 4.20 22.54
CA GLU A 124 31.44 3.05 22.27
C GLU A 124 30.70 1.79 22.76
N SER A 125 30.35 0.89 21.82
CA SER A 125 29.40 -0.18 22.13
C SER A 125 29.88 -0.86 23.41
N ALA A 126 29.00 -1.14 24.39
CA ALA A 126 29.42 -1.63 25.71
C ALA A 126 30.39 -2.84 25.66
N CYS A 127 30.39 -3.57 24.54
CA CYS A 127 31.24 -4.71 24.25
C CYS A 127 32.31 -4.46 23.16
N ALA A 128 32.68 -3.21 22.88
CA ALA A 128 33.61 -2.83 21.80
C ALA A 128 34.99 -3.46 22.00
N ALA A 129 35.52 -3.42 23.23
CA ALA A 129 36.79 -4.05 23.56
C ALA A 129 36.78 -5.56 23.27
N ASN A 130 35.71 -6.26 23.64
CA ASN A 130 35.54 -7.68 23.36
C ASN A 130 35.41 -7.95 21.86
N ALA A 131 34.68 -7.10 21.12
CA ALA A 131 34.56 -7.20 19.67
C ALA A 131 35.92 -7.06 18.98
N GLN A 132 36.73 -6.08 19.41
CA GLN A 132 38.05 -5.84 18.85
C GLN A 132 39.00 -7.02 19.10
N GLN A 133 38.97 -7.63 20.29
CA GLN A 133 39.76 -8.83 20.59
C GLN A 133 39.33 -10.04 19.74
N VAL A 134 38.03 -10.21 19.51
CA VAL A 134 37.51 -11.28 18.63
C VAL A 134 37.97 -11.08 17.19
N ILE A 135 37.87 -9.85 16.67
CA ILE A 135 38.31 -9.51 15.32
C ILE A 135 39.82 -9.76 15.18
N GLN A 136 40.62 -9.25 16.12
CA GLN A 136 42.07 -9.46 16.14
C GLN A 136 42.43 -10.95 16.16
N CYS A 137 41.74 -11.76 16.96
CA CYS A 137 41.99 -13.20 16.99
C CYS A 137 41.67 -13.86 15.64
N TYR A 138 40.57 -13.49 14.98
CA TYR A 138 40.22 -14.04 13.68
C TYR A 138 41.17 -13.60 12.57
N THR A 139 41.67 -12.37 12.62
CA THR A 139 42.70 -11.91 11.67
C THR A 139 44.00 -12.68 11.85
N ASP A 140 44.37 -13.00 13.09
CA ASP A 140 45.61 -13.73 13.39
C ASP A 140 45.47 -15.25 13.15
N ASN A 141 44.24 -15.78 13.20
CA ASN A 141 43.93 -17.22 13.12
C ASN A 141 42.95 -17.57 12.00
N LEU A 142 43.12 -16.98 10.81
CA LEU A 142 42.22 -17.17 9.65
C LEU A 142 41.90 -18.64 9.31
N LYS A 143 42.90 -19.53 9.43
CA LYS A 143 42.74 -20.96 9.11
C LYS A 143 42.16 -21.79 10.27
N GLN A 144 42.11 -21.24 11.48
CA GLN A 144 41.70 -21.94 12.70
C GLN A 144 40.79 -21.06 13.57
N PRO A 145 39.61 -20.66 13.08
CA PRO A 145 38.69 -19.75 13.79
C PRO A 145 38.22 -20.30 15.15
N LEU A 146 38.24 -21.63 15.34
CA LEU A 146 37.85 -22.27 16.60
C LEU A 146 38.76 -21.90 17.78
N LYS A 147 40.00 -21.46 17.54
CA LYS A 147 40.89 -20.94 18.59
C LYS A 147 40.34 -19.66 19.24
N CYS A 148 39.51 -18.92 18.53
CA CYS A 148 38.88 -17.68 19.01
C CYS A 148 37.53 -17.93 19.71
N SER A 149 37.10 -19.19 19.86
CA SER A 149 35.80 -19.55 20.43
C SER A 149 35.59 -19.00 21.85
N HIS A 150 36.63 -19.00 22.68
CA HIS A 150 36.58 -18.43 24.03
C HIS A 150 36.29 -16.91 24.01
N LEU A 151 36.95 -16.16 23.12
CA LEU A 151 36.75 -14.71 22.98
C LEU A 151 35.35 -14.41 22.43
N SER A 152 34.89 -15.22 21.48
CA SER A 152 33.53 -15.11 20.92
C SER A 152 32.46 -15.33 22.01
N LYS A 153 32.64 -16.31 22.90
CA LYS A 153 31.74 -16.54 24.04
C LYS A 153 31.73 -15.34 25.01
N GLN A 154 32.89 -14.76 25.32
CA GLN A 154 32.97 -13.57 26.18
C GLN A 154 32.26 -12.37 25.57
N PHE A 155 32.43 -12.15 24.26
CA PHE A 155 31.70 -11.11 23.54
C PHE A 155 30.18 -11.35 23.58
N GLN A 156 29.73 -12.57 23.31
CA GLN A 156 28.31 -12.94 23.37
C GLN A 156 27.72 -12.72 24.77
N GLN A 157 28.46 -13.10 25.82
CA GLN A 157 28.04 -12.90 27.20
C GLN A 157 27.87 -11.41 27.52
N CYS A 158 28.86 -10.59 27.17
CA CYS A 158 28.78 -9.14 27.34
C CYS A 158 27.55 -8.54 26.65
N VAL A 159 27.24 -8.96 25.42
CA VAL A 159 26.07 -8.47 24.68
C VAL A 159 24.76 -8.91 25.35
N ALA A 160 24.71 -10.15 25.86
CA ALA A 160 23.55 -10.66 26.58
C ALA A 160 23.31 -9.91 27.89
N ASP A 161 24.38 -9.65 28.66
CA ASP A 161 24.30 -8.91 29.93
C ASP A 161 23.87 -7.47 29.70
N TYR A 162 24.49 -6.78 28.73
CA TYR A 162 24.11 -5.41 28.36
C TYR A 162 22.67 -5.32 27.88
N ARG A 163 22.19 -6.29 27.09
CA ARG A 163 20.79 -6.35 26.66
C ARG A 163 19.86 -6.49 27.86
N THR A 164 20.18 -7.37 28.79
CA THR A 164 19.39 -7.58 30.02
C THR A 164 19.34 -6.31 30.86
N GLU A 165 20.49 -5.64 31.03
CA GLU A 165 20.57 -4.37 31.76
C GLU A 165 19.74 -3.26 31.11
N MET A 166 19.82 -3.12 29.78
CA MET A 166 19.05 -2.11 29.05
C MET A 166 17.55 -2.38 29.10
N LEU A 167 17.13 -3.65 29.07
CA LEU A 167 15.72 -4.01 29.24
C LEU A 167 15.24 -3.74 30.68
N ALA A 168 16.07 -4.01 31.68
CA ALA A 168 15.75 -3.76 33.09
C ALA A 168 15.65 -2.26 33.43
N ARG A 169 16.43 -1.40 32.76
CA ARG A 169 16.38 0.07 32.96
C ARG A 169 15.17 0.75 32.33
N ASN A 170 14.51 0.11 31.37
CA ASN A 170 13.37 0.66 30.61
C ASN A 170 12.03 -0.01 30.93
N ALA A 171 12.00 -0.90 31.94
CA ALA A 171 10.81 -1.57 32.47
C ALA A 171 10.37 -0.91 33.77
#